data_AF-H0JLG3-F1
#
_entry.id   AF-H0JLG3-F1
#
_cell.length_a   1.000
_cell.length_b   1.000
_cell.length_c   1.000
_cell.angle_alpha   90.00
_cell.angle_beta   90.00
_cell.angle_gamma   90.00
#
_symmetry.space_group_name_H-M   'P 1'
#
loop_
_entity.id
_entity.type
_entity.pdbx_description
1 polymer ?
#
loop_
_entity_poly.entity_id
_entity_poly.type
_entity_poly.pdbx_seq_one_letter_code
_entity_poly.pdbx_strand_id
1 'polypeptide(L)' 'MGDHDYARYVELHRRQHPDRPPLSERDYWRERHAAADANPGSRCC' A
#
# COMPACT_ATOMS: atom_id res chain seq x y z
N MET A 1 2.62 -4.31 17.88
CA MET A 1 2.47 -2.96 17.28
C MET A 1 3.09 -3.02 15.91
N GLY A 2 2.30 -3.38 14.90
CA GLY A 2 2.79 -3.71 13.56
C GLY A 2 2.95 -2.45 12.71
N ASP A 3 4.14 -1.84 12.76
CA ASP A 3 4.48 -0.63 11.98
C ASP A 3 5.45 -0.93 10.83
N HIS A 4 5.78 -2.20 10.60
CA HIS A 4 6.76 -2.58 9.58
C HIS A 4 6.19 -2.66 8.16
N ASP A 5 4.87 -2.50 8.00
CA ASP A 5 4.23 -2.63 6.69
C ASP A 5 4.68 -1.51 5.75
N TYR A 6 4.76 -0.27 6.26
CA TYR A 6 5.27 0.87 5.50
C TYR A 6 6.77 0.74 5.19
N ALA A 7 7.59 0.36 6.18
CA ALA A 7 9.02 0.13 5.96
C ALA A 7 9.28 -0.95 4.90
N ARG A 8 8.52 -2.04 4.93
CA ARG A 8 8.58 -3.12 3.94
C ARG A 8 8.14 -2.64 2.56
N TYR A 9 7.06 -1.86 2.49
CA TYR A 9 6.60 -1.23 1.25
C TYR A 9 7.70 -0.35 0.64
N VAL A 10 8.33 0.52 1.42
CA VAL A 10 9.41 1.40 0.95
C VAL A 10 10.59 0.61 0.42
N GLU A 11 11.02 -0.44 1.12
CA GLU A 11 12.11 -1.30 0.65
C GLU A 11 11.76 -1.98 -0.68
N LEU A 12 10.57 -2.58 -0.77
CA LEU A 12 10.10 -3.25 -1.99
C LEU A 12 9.92 -2.28 -3.16
N HIS A 13 9.41 -1.08 -2.88
CA HIS A 13 9.22 -0.02 -3.87
C HIS A 13 10.56 0.45 -4.41
N ARG A 14 11.55 0.69 -3.56
CA ARG A 14 12.89 1.11 -4.00
C ARG A 14 13.58 0.04 -4.84
N ARG A 15 13.31 -1.24 -4.57
CA ARG A 15 13.83 -2.36 -5.36
C ARG A 15 13.14 -2.50 -6.72
N GLN A 16 11.82 -2.35 -6.78
CA GLN A 16 11.04 -2.55 -8.02
C GLN A 16 10.95 -1.29 -8.89
N HIS A 17 10.95 -0.11 -8.27
CA HIS A 17 10.76 1.18 -8.90
C HIS A 17 11.81 2.18 -8.40
N PRO A 18 13.08 2.03 -8.81
CA PRO A 18 14.14 2.96 -8.42
C PRO A 18 13.92 4.38 -8.98
N ASP A 19 13.23 4.50 -10.13
CA ASP A 19 12.95 5.77 -10.79
C ASP A 19 11.80 6.57 -10.17
N ARG A 20 11.03 5.98 -9.25
CA ARG A 20 9.89 6.65 -8.62
C ARG A 20 10.07 6.70 -7.10
N PRO A 21 9.78 7.83 -6.44
CA PRO A 21 9.75 7.86 -4.98
C PRO A 21 8.58 7.03 -4.45
N PRO A 22 8.74 6.35 -3.29
CA PRO A 22 7.65 5.65 -2.63
C PRO A 22 6.54 6.62 -2.20
N LEU A 23 5.31 6.11 -2.09
CA LEU A 23 4.18 6.86 -1.51
C LEU A 23 4.51 7.28 -0.08
N SER A 24 3.98 8.43 0.34
CA SER A 24 4.01 8.83 1.75
C SER A 24 3.15 7.87 2.57
N GLU A 25 3.46 7.70 3.85
CA GLU A 25 2.77 6.77 4.75
C GLU A 25 1.24 6.98 4.74
N ARG A 26 0.81 8.24 4.72
CA ARG A 26 -0.62 8.60 4.69
C ARG A 26 -1.30 8.23 3.37
N ASP A 27 -0.58 8.32 2.25
CA ASP A 27 -1.09 7.91 0.94
C ASP A 27 -1.07 6.39 0.78
N TYR A 28 -0.05 5.71 1.31
CA TYR A 28 0.00 4.25 1.39
C TYR A 28 -1.21 3.69 2.14
N TRP A 29 -1.50 4.24 3.33
CA TRP A 29 -2.69 3.84 4.09
C TRP A 29 -3.97 4.21 3.37
N ARG A 30 -4.06 5.39 2.76
CA ARG A 30 -5.24 5.77 1.96
C ARG A 30 -5.49 4.78 0.83
N GLU A 31 -4.47 4.42 0.06
CA GLU A 31 -4.61 3.50 -1.06
C GLU A 31 -4.91 2.08 -0.59
N ARG A 32 -4.33 1.64 0.54
CA ARG A 32 -4.65 0.36 1.17
C ARG A 32 -6.08 0.32 1.70
N HIS A 33 -6.55 1.38 2.35
CA HIS A 33 -7.93 1.50 2.82
C HIS A 33 -8.90 1.62 1.66
N ALA A 34 -8.57 2.38 0.62
CA ALA A 34 -9.35 2.47 -0.60
C ALA A 34 -9.41 1.13 -1.34
N ALA A 35 -8.31 0.36 -1.38
CA ALA A 35 -8.31 -0.98 -1.93
C ALA A 35 -9.11 -1.97 -1.06
N ALA A 36 -9.07 -1.82 0.27
CA ALA A 36 -9.89 -2.62 1.19
C ALA A 36 -11.38 -2.27 1.12
N ASP A 37 -11.70 -1.00 0.91
CA ASP A 37 -13.07 -0.48 0.73
C ASP A 37 -13.62 -0.81 -0.67
N ALA A 38 -12.78 -0.72 -1.70
CA ALA A 38 -13.12 -1.07 -3.09
C ALA A 38 -13.18 -2.58 -3.33
N ASN A 39 -12.49 -3.39 -2.51
CA ASN A 39 -12.67 -4.84 -2.44
C ASN A 39 -13.26 -5.27 -1.09
N PRO A 40 -14.55 -5.02 -0.81
CA PRO A 40 -15.23 -5.61 0.34
C PRO A 40 -15.54 -7.11 0.13
N GLY A 41 -14.85 -7.77 -0.80
CA GLY A 41 -15.10 -9.13 -1.26
C GLY A 41 -15.89 -9.15 -2.57
N SER A 42 -15.69 -10.22 -3.31
CA SER A 42 -16.53 -10.77 -4.37
C SER A 42 -18.04 -10.67 -4.08
N ARG A 43 -18.63 -9.47 -4.15
CA ARG A 43 -20.08 -9.28 -4.29
C ARG A 43 -20.44 -9.31 -5.76
N CYS A 44 -19.96 -10.34 -6.44
CA CYS A 44 -20.63 -10.82 -7.65
C CYS A 44 -21.61 -11.89 -7.16
N CYS A 45 -22.88 -11.49 -7.16
CA CYS A 45 -24.09 -12.30 -7.38
C CYS A 45 -24.19 -13.67 -6.69
#